data_AF-M7CPS3-F1
#
_entry.id   AF-M7CPS3-F1
#
_cell.length_a   1.000
_cell.length_b   1.000
_cell.length_c   1.000
_cell.angle_alpha   90.00
_cell.angle_beta   90.00
_cell.angle_gamma   90.00
#
_symmetry.space_group_name_H-M   'P 1'
#
loop_
_entity.id
_entity.type
_entity.pdbx_description
1 polymer ?
#
loop_
_entity_poly.entity_id
_entity_poly.type
_entity_poly.pdbx_seq_one_letter_code
_entity_poly.pdbx_strand_id
1 'polypeptide(L)'
;MKKNRTLFGVMAVMATLSFAPASGALAEEIKIPVGSQAARDQGHFPASGLSQASVRAKWGEPDDVRGPVGEPPITQWIYPDFIVYFEGNRVIHTVLKPEH
;
A
#
# COMPACT_ATOMS: atom_id res chain seq x y z
N MET A 1 -32.91 -33.34 -74.80
CA MET A 1 -32.03 -34.52 -74.99
C MET A 1 -30.75 -34.31 -74.19
N LYS A 2 -30.29 -35.39 -73.54
CA LYS A 2 -28.99 -35.59 -72.84
C LYS A 2 -28.79 -34.95 -71.47
N LYS A 3 -28.13 -35.76 -70.64
CA LYS A 3 -28.09 -35.84 -69.17
C LYS A 3 -26.63 -35.66 -68.73
N ASN A 4 -26.46 -34.87 -67.67
CA ASN A 4 -25.48 -34.82 -66.56
C ASN A 4 -24.03 -35.34 -66.73
N ARG A 5 -23.14 -34.71 -65.92
CA ARG A 5 -21.82 -35.12 -65.35
C ARG A 5 -20.68 -34.33 -66.00
N THR A 6 -19.87 -33.56 -65.28
CA THR A 6 -18.88 -33.96 -64.25
C THR A 6 -18.46 -32.73 -63.40
N LEU A 7 -18.45 -32.78 -62.07
CA LEU A 7 -17.44 -33.36 -61.14
C LEU A 7 -16.33 -32.37 -60.74
N PHE A 8 -16.19 -32.18 -59.42
CA PHE A 8 -15.02 -31.71 -58.65
C PHE A 8 -14.55 -30.26 -58.75
N GLY A 9 -14.86 -29.50 -57.70
CA GLY A 9 -14.13 -28.29 -57.29
C GLY A 9 -14.41 -27.88 -55.85
N VAL A 10 -14.84 -28.81 -54.99
CA VAL A 10 -15.06 -28.59 -53.55
C VAL A 10 -13.96 -29.35 -52.80
N MET A 11 -12.72 -28.85 -52.85
CA MET A 11 -11.63 -29.31 -51.96
C MET A 11 -10.40 -28.41 -52.17
N ALA A 12 -10.26 -27.31 -51.39
CA ALA A 12 -8.96 -26.68 -51.05
C ALA A 12 -9.05 -25.28 -50.38
N VAL A 13 -10.22 -24.74 -50.01
CA VAL A 13 -10.28 -23.36 -49.46
C VAL A 13 -10.85 -23.22 -48.05
N MET A 14 -11.42 -24.27 -47.43
CA MET A 14 -12.02 -24.16 -46.08
C MET A 14 -11.51 -25.21 -45.10
N ALA A 15 -10.24 -25.16 -44.72
CA ALA A 15 -9.73 -25.94 -43.58
C ALA A 15 -8.47 -25.35 -42.90
N THR A 16 -8.19 -24.05 -43.04
CA THR A 16 -7.17 -23.38 -42.21
C THR A 16 -7.84 -22.76 -40.98
N LEU A 17 -8.53 -23.58 -40.20
CA LEU A 17 -9.11 -23.19 -38.93
C LEU A 17 -8.07 -23.48 -37.83
N SER A 18 -7.42 -22.40 -37.40
CA SER A 18 -7.13 -22.11 -36.00
C SER A 18 -6.30 -23.13 -35.21
N PHE A 19 -4.97 -22.95 -35.19
CA PHE A 19 -4.19 -23.30 -34.01
C PHE A 19 -3.16 -22.22 -33.71
N ALA A 20 -3.58 -21.21 -32.94
CA ALA A 20 -2.68 -20.23 -32.35
C ALA A 20 -2.14 -20.81 -31.03
N PRO A 21 -0.82 -20.77 -30.77
CA PRO A 21 -0.27 -21.24 -29.51
C PRO A 21 -0.79 -20.35 -28.37
N ALA A 22 -1.40 -20.95 -27.36
CA ALA A 22 -1.70 -20.26 -26.11
C ALA A 22 -0.38 -20.07 -25.36
N SER A 23 0.23 -18.90 -25.49
CA SER A 23 1.36 -18.50 -24.63
C SER A 23 0.88 -18.50 -23.18
N GLY A 24 1.34 -19.47 -22.39
CA GLY A 24 1.04 -19.53 -20.96
C GLY A 24 1.59 -18.30 -20.25
N ALA A 25 0.79 -17.70 -19.38
CA ALA A 25 1.23 -16.60 -18.52
C ALA A 25 1.99 -17.17 -17.32
N LEU A 26 3.20 -16.66 -17.08
CA LEU A 26 4.01 -16.98 -15.91
C LEU A 26 3.76 -15.85 -14.91
N ALA A 27 3.14 -16.16 -13.77
CA ALA A 27 2.93 -15.20 -12.69
C ALA A 27 4.07 -15.33 -11.68
N GLU A 28 4.84 -14.26 -11.51
CA GLU A 28 5.88 -14.19 -10.49
C GLU A 28 5.29 -13.63 -9.18
N GLU A 29 5.47 -14.36 -8.08
CA GLU A 29 5.06 -13.91 -6.74
C GLU A 29 6.26 -13.26 -6.04
N ILE A 30 6.28 -11.93 -6.00
CA ILE A 30 7.25 -11.17 -5.21
C ILE A 30 6.68 -10.97 -3.81
N LYS A 31 7.16 -11.74 -2.84
CA LYS A 31 6.85 -11.53 -1.42
C LYS A 31 7.71 -10.41 -0.87
N ILE A 32 7.14 -9.22 -0.73
CA ILE A 32 7.77 -8.12 0.01
C ILE A 32 7.65 -8.48 1.50
N PRO A 33 8.77 -8.73 2.22
CA PRO A 33 8.69 -8.93 3.65
C PRO A 33 8.11 -7.65 4.28
N VAL A 34 7.19 -7.82 5.24
CA VAL A 34 6.78 -6.70 6.07
C VAL A 34 8.04 -6.17 6.75
N GLY A 35 8.43 -4.94 6.42
CA GLY A 35 9.52 -4.27 7.11
C GLY A 35 9.21 -4.27 8.60
N SER A 36 10.22 -4.50 9.43
CA SER A 36 10.15 -4.59 10.90
C SER A 36 9.81 -3.25 11.57
N GLN A 37 8.89 -2.48 11.00
CA GLN A 37 8.42 -1.21 11.53
C GLN A 37 7.66 -1.40 12.85
N ALA A 38 7.02 -2.57 13.04
CA ALA A 38 6.36 -2.97 14.28
C ALA A 38 7.33 -3.33 15.44
N ALA A 39 8.60 -3.64 15.11
CA ALA A 39 9.62 -4.02 16.09
C ALA A 39 10.47 -2.84 16.58
N ARG A 40 10.16 -1.61 16.15
CA ARG A 40 10.81 -0.42 16.71
C ARG A 40 10.28 -0.20 18.12
N ASP A 41 11.12 -0.53 19.10
CA ASP A 41 11.06 -0.19 20.52
C ASP A 41 9.78 0.55 20.97
N GLN A 42 8.70 -0.21 21.13
CA GLN A 42 7.40 0.32 21.56
C GLN A 42 7.46 0.97 22.96
N GLY A 43 8.55 0.74 23.71
CA GLY A 43 8.78 1.33 25.03
C GLY A 43 9.39 2.73 25.02
N HIS A 44 10.09 3.13 23.96
CA HIS A 44 10.86 4.38 23.94
C HIS A 44 10.05 5.58 23.45
N PHE A 45 8.97 5.34 22.71
CA PHE A 45 8.17 6.39 22.05
C PHE A 45 6.70 6.37 22.46
N PRO A 46 5.98 7.49 22.33
CA PRO A 46 4.54 7.54 22.60
C PRO A 46 3.76 6.51 21.76
N ALA A 47 3.12 5.57 22.45
CA ALA A 47 2.22 4.62 21.82
C ALA A 47 0.88 5.28 21.45
N SER A 48 0.21 4.75 20.43
CA SER A 48 -1.13 5.18 20.04
C SER A 48 -2.12 5.07 21.22
N GLY A 49 -3.05 6.03 21.30
CA GLY A 49 -4.09 6.09 22.33
C GLY A 49 -3.71 6.86 23.60
N LEU A 50 -2.44 7.16 23.84
CA LEU A 50 -2.00 8.00 24.96
C LEU A 50 -2.60 9.40 24.88
N SER A 51 -2.85 10.02 26.04
CA SER A 51 -3.32 11.41 26.10
C SER A 51 -2.17 12.41 25.91
N GLN A 52 -2.45 13.63 25.45
CA GLN A 52 -1.43 14.69 25.40
C GLN A 52 -0.77 14.91 26.76
N ALA A 53 -1.55 14.88 27.84
CA ALA A 53 -1.04 14.99 29.21
C ALA A 53 -0.09 13.84 29.57
N SER A 54 -0.44 12.60 29.19
CA SER A 54 0.41 11.43 29.42
C SER A 54 1.71 11.49 28.64
N VAL A 55 1.67 12.00 27.40
CA VAL A 55 2.87 12.21 26.59
C VAL A 55 3.76 13.26 27.25
N ARG A 56 3.21 14.42 27.59
CA ARG A 56 3.96 15.48 28.27
C ARG A 56 4.58 15.02 29.59
N ALA A 57 3.83 14.25 30.39
CA ALA A 57 4.32 13.74 31.67
C ALA A 57 5.51 12.77 31.54
N LYS A 58 5.61 12.05 30.41
CA LYS A 58 6.67 11.05 30.18
C LYS A 58 7.84 11.57 29.34
N TRP A 59 7.59 12.43 28.36
CA TRP A 59 8.60 12.92 27.41
C TRP A 59 8.92 14.42 27.54
N GLY A 60 8.21 15.16 28.38
CA GLY A 60 8.40 16.60 28.56
C GLY A 60 7.59 17.45 27.57
N GLU A 61 7.90 18.75 27.50
CA GLU A 61 7.33 19.62 26.48
C GLU A 61 7.97 19.35 25.12
N PRO A 62 7.21 19.44 24.00
CA PRO A 62 7.77 19.37 22.67
C PRO A 62 8.57 20.63 22.33
N ASP A 63 9.51 20.52 21.40
CA ASP A 63 10.29 21.64 20.85
C ASP A 63 9.41 22.59 20.03
N ASP A 64 8.41 22.04 19.32
CA ASP A 64 7.47 22.79 18.48
C ASP A 64 6.10 22.08 18.41
N VAL A 65 5.04 22.87 18.21
CA VAL A 65 3.67 22.39 18.07
C VAL A 65 3.03 23.00 16.81
N ARG A 66 2.51 22.14 15.93
CA ARG A 66 1.88 22.55 14.67
C ARG A 66 0.42 22.13 14.59
N GLY A 67 -0.39 22.95 13.93
CA GLY A 67 -1.84 22.74 13.77
C GLY A 67 -2.66 23.40 14.89
N PRO A 68 -3.91 22.93 15.14
CA PRO A 68 -4.58 21.83 14.45
C PRO A 68 -4.94 22.15 13.00
N VAL A 69 -4.98 21.12 12.14
CA VAL A 69 -5.47 21.23 10.75
C VAL A 69 -6.47 20.12 10.43
N GLY A 70 -7.42 20.40 9.53
CA GLY A 70 -8.39 19.43 9.01
C GLY A 70 -9.58 19.15 9.95
N GLU A 71 -10.43 18.23 9.50
CA GLU A 71 -11.53 17.63 10.25
C GLU A 71 -11.46 16.10 10.03
N PRO A 72 -11.20 15.29 11.07
CA PRO A 72 -11.00 15.67 12.47
C PRO A 72 -9.69 16.48 12.68
N PRO A 73 -9.60 17.33 13.71
CA PRO A 73 -8.45 18.22 13.91
C PRO A 73 -7.19 17.45 14.33
N ILE A 74 -6.13 17.55 13.51
CA ILE A 74 -4.83 16.92 13.78
C ILE A 74 -3.79 17.92 14.24
N THR A 75 -3.21 17.70 15.42
CA THR A 75 -2.10 18.47 16.00
C THR A 75 -0.80 17.65 15.94
N GLN A 76 0.33 18.30 15.68
CA GLN A 76 1.64 17.65 15.64
C GLN A 76 2.52 18.24 16.73
N TRP A 77 3.12 17.39 17.57
CA TRP A 77 4.13 17.78 18.53
C TRP A 77 5.48 17.25 18.08
N ILE A 78 6.46 18.13 18.00
CA ILE A 78 7.79 17.82 17.48
C ILE A 78 8.75 17.71 18.67
N TYR A 79 9.37 16.55 18.83
CA TYR A 79 10.46 16.28 19.77
C TYR A 79 11.78 16.17 18.99
N PRO A 80 12.94 16.09 19.67
CA PRO A 80 14.24 15.97 18.99
C PRO A 80 14.28 14.82 17.98
N ASP A 81 13.88 13.61 18.39
CA ASP A 81 14.07 12.39 17.59
C ASP A 81 12.78 11.88 16.91
N PHE A 82 11.61 12.43 17.25
CA PHE A 82 10.32 11.95 16.76
C PHE A 82 9.25 13.04 16.72
N ILE A 83 8.15 12.75 16.02
CA ILE A 83 6.97 13.60 15.90
C ILE A 83 5.75 12.80 16.33
N VAL A 84 4.93 13.36 17.21
CA VAL A 84 3.69 12.75 17.71
C VAL A 84 2.51 13.46 17.09
N TYR A 85 1.62 12.69 16.47
CA TYR A 85 0.38 13.17 15.87
C TYR A 85 -0.78 12.88 16.81
N PHE A 86 -1.58 13.90 17.08
CA PHE A 86 -2.75 13.82 17.92
C PHE A 86 -4.01 14.14 17.12
N GLU A 87 -5.05 13.33 17.29
CA GLU A 87 -6.41 13.70 16.96
C GLU A 87 -7.12 14.09 18.26
N GLY A 88 -7.52 15.36 18.38
CA GLY A 88 -7.94 15.92 19.66
C GLY A 88 -6.88 15.69 20.76
N ASN A 89 -7.23 14.96 21.81
CA ASN A 89 -6.33 14.67 22.94
C ASN A 89 -5.59 13.33 22.83
N ARG A 90 -5.76 12.53 21.76
CA ARG A 90 -5.20 11.17 21.69
C ARG A 90 -4.12 11.04 20.62
N VAL A 91 -3.02 10.36 20.96
CA VAL A 91 -2.00 9.96 20.00
C VAL A 91 -2.64 9.04 18.96
N ILE A 92 -2.53 9.40 17.69
CA ILE A 92 -2.89 8.54 16.57
C ILE A 92 -1.66 7.87 15.96
N HIS A 93 -0.53 8.58 15.91
CA HIS A 93 0.69 8.06 15.31
C HIS A 93 1.95 8.74 15.85
N THR A 94 3.07 8.02 15.81
CA THR A 94 4.40 8.56 16.15
C THR A 94 5.38 8.20 15.04
N VAL A 95 6.07 9.22 14.51
CA VAL A 95 7.02 9.08 13.39
C VAL A 95 8.42 9.43 13.88
N LEU A 96 9.37 8.53 13.67
CA LEU A 96 10.78 8.79 13.97
C LEU A 96 11.40 9.67 12.89
N LYS A 97 12.23 10.63 13.30
CA LYS A 97 13.04 11.39 12.34
C LYS A 97 14.19 10.49 11.84
N PRO A 98 14.59 10.62 10.57
CA PRO A 98 15.78 9.94 10.07
C PRO A 98 17.03 10.49 10.77
N GLU A 99 17.93 9.59 11.16
CA GLU A 99 19.30 9.94 11.50
C GLU A 99 19.98 10.50 10.24
N HIS A 100 20.70 11.61 10.36
CA HIS A 100 21.46 12.23 9.27
C HIS A 100 22.86 11.64 9.13
#